data_AF-A0A9D8RX67-F1
#
_entry.id   AF-A0A9D8RX67-F1
#
_cell.length_a   1.000
_cell.length_b   1.000
_cell.length_c   1.000
_cell.angle_alpha   90.00
_cell.angle_beta   90.00
_cell.angle_gamma   90.00
#
_symmetry.space_group_name_H-M   'P 1'
#
loop_
_entity.id
_entity.type
_entity.pdbx_description
1 polymer ?
#
loop_
_entity_poly.entity_id
_entity_poly.type
_entity_poly.pdbx_seq_one_letter_code
_entity_poly.pdbx_strand_id
1 'polypeptide(L)'
;VSKATKVDILVTPAVTLGVGGFVAMLLCPAVSWCMYWIGDFVNYATTIMPFFMGIIISVVVGIVLTLPISSAALCAMIGITGLAGGAATVGCCAQMIGFAVISFRENKWGGVVAQGLGTSMLQMGNIVKKPIIWLAPTLAGAVVGPISTCIFKLECTGVSAGMGTCGMVGPIGVFADMGFNLTSILGVLLLCIVLPAVLSLAFNEIMRKLGWVKTGDMQLDL
;
A
#
# COMPACT_ATOMS: atom_id res chain seq x y z
N VAL A 1 15.13 4.15 33.98
CA VAL A 1 15.79 2.86 34.31
C VAL A 1 17.24 2.99 33.84
N SER A 2 18.18 3.07 34.79
CA SER A 2 19.51 3.67 34.62
C SER A 2 20.56 2.59 34.43
N LYS A 3 21.19 2.56 33.24
CA LYS A 3 22.16 1.55 32.77
C LYS A 3 23.33 1.30 33.74
N ALA A 4 23.19 0.40 34.71
CA ALA A 4 24.34 -0.05 35.51
C ALA A 4 24.31 -1.49 36.07
N THR A 5 23.21 -2.26 35.98
CA THR A 5 23.11 -3.54 36.73
C THR A 5 22.57 -4.70 35.89
N LYS A 6 23.06 -5.94 36.16
CA LYS A 6 22.65 -7.19 35.47
C LYS A 6 21.12 -7.44 35.50
N VAL A 7 20.44 -6.91 36.52
CA VAL A 7 18.98 -6.99 36.69
C VAL A 7 18.25 -6.03 35.73
N ASP A 8 18.85 -4.88 35.44
CA ASP A 8 18.24 -3.83 34.63
C ASP A 8 18.07 -4.25 33.16
N ILE A 9 18.94 -5.16 32.68
CA ILE A 9 18.84 -5.73 31.33
C ILE A 9 17.56 -6.57 31.13
N LEU A 10 17.01 -7.14 32.22
CA LEU A 10 15.79 -7.95 32.18
C LEU A 10 14.56 -7.13 32.56
N VAL A 11 14.71 -6.24 33.54
CA VAL A 11 13.61 -5.39 34.05
C VAL A 11 13.20 -4.32 33.03
N THR A 12 14.15 -3.72 32.31
CA THR A 12 13.81 -2.66 31.32
C THR A 12 12.91 -3.19 30.20
N PRO A 13 13.23 -4.31 29.52
CA PRO A 13 12.33 -4.92 28.54
C PRO A 13 11.00 -5.39 29.16
N ALA A 14 11.02 -5.97 30.35
CA ALA A 14 9.80 -6.48 30.99
C ALA A 14 8.80 -5.35 31.32
N VAL A 15 9.26 -4.25 31.91
CA VAL A 15 8.40 -3.10 32.23
C VAL A 15 7.96 -2.38 30.96
N THR A 16 8.84 -2.21 29.98
CA THR A 16 8.47 -1.58 28.70
C THR A 16 7.45 -2.41 27.91
N LEU A 17 7.60 -3.74 27.85
CA LEU A 17 6.61 -4.63 27.25
C LEU A 17 5.30 -4.67 28.05
N GLY A 18 5.37 -4.67 29.39
CA GLY A 18 4.18 -4.67 30.25
C GLY A 18 3.35 -3.39 30.12
N VAL A 19 3.99 -2.23 30.22
CA VAL A 19 3.32 -0.93 30.05
C VAL A 19 2.87 -0.74 28.60
N GLY A 20 3.72 -1.08 27.63
CA GLY A 20 3.37 -1.02 26.21
C GLY A 20 2.18 -1.92 25.86
N GLY A 21 2.14 -3.15 26.38
CA GLY A 21 1.05 -4.09 26.20
C GLY A 21 -0.26 -3.60 26.83
N PHE A 22 -0.19 -3.02 28.03
CA PHE A 22 -1.37 -2.45 28.69
C PHE A 22 -1.95 -1.27 27.91
N VAL A 23 -1.09 -0.35 27.45
CA VAL A 23 -1.52 0.80 26.62
C VAL A 23 -2.07 0.32 25.28
N ALA A 24 -1.44 -0.69 24.66
CA ALA A 24 -1.92 -1.29 23.42
C ALA A 24 -3.31 -1.91 23.60
N MET A 25 -3.57 -2.62 24.70
CA MET A 25 -4.90 -3.16 25.01
C MET A 25 -5.97 -2.08 25.12
N LEU A 26 -5.62 -0.90 25.63
CA LEU A 26 -6.54 0.22 25.79
C LEU A 26 -6.86 0.93 24.46
N LEU A 27 -5.88 1.01 23.55
CA LEU A 27 -6.03 1.65 22.23
C LEU A 27 -6.52 0.69 21.14
N CYS A 28 -6.26 -0.61 21.27
CA CYS A 28 -6.67 -1.66 20.34
C CYS A 28 -8.17 -1.63 19.99
N PRO A 29 -9.13 -1.46 20.93
CA PRO A 29 -10.55 -1.45 20.57
C PRO A 29 -10.93 -0.30 19.65
N ALA A 30 -10.34 0.89 19.83
CA ALA A 30 -10.60 2.04 18.97
C ALA A 30 -10.08 1.81 17.55
N VAL A 31 -8.86 1.29 17.41
CA VAL A 31 -8.27 0.95 16.10
C VAL A 31 -9.06 -0.16 15.42
N SER A 32 -9.45 -1.19 16.19
CA SER A 32 -10.22 -2.33 15.68
C SER A 32 -11.57 -1.88 15.12
N TRP A 33 -12.27 -0.98 15.82
CA TRP A 33 -13.53 -0.40 15.34
C TRP A 33 -13.37 0.29 13.99
N CYS A 34 -12.32 1.12 13.82
CA CYS A 34 -12.01 1.74 12.53
C CYS A 34 -11.69 0.68 11.45
N MET A 35 -10.94 -0.37 11.78
CA MET A 35 -10.62 -1.45 10.83
C MET A 35 -11.87 -2.21 10.37
N TYR A 36 -12.80 -2.51 11.28
CA TYR A 36 -14.08 -3.15 10.93
C TYR A 36 -14.92 -2.26 10.02
N TRP A 37 -14.96 -0.95 10.28
CA TRP A 37 -15.70 -0.01 9.44
C TRP A 37 -15.14 0.07 8.02
N ILE A 38 -13.82 0.15 7.87
CA ILE A 38 -13.17 0.10 6.55
C ILE A 38 -13.42 -1.25 5.89
N GLY A 39 -13.36 -2.35 6.64
CA GLY A 39 -13.62 -3.68 6.12
C GLY A 39 -15.04 -3.86 5.59
N ASP A 40 -16.04 -3.37 6.32
CA ASP A 40 -17.43 -3.38 5.89
C ASP A 40 -17.64 -2.52 4.63
N PHE A 41 -17.00 -1.35 4.57
CA PHE A 41 -17.02 -0.50 3.38
C PHE A 41 -16.41 -1.19 2.16
N VAL A 42 -15.29 -1.89 2.33
CA VAL A 42 -14.65 -2.66 1.26
C VAL A 42 -15.53 -3.83 0.83
N ASN A 43 -16.14 -4.56 1.76
CA ASN A 43 -17.08 -5.62 1.45
C ASN A 43 -18.29 -5.11 0.67
N TYR A 44 -18.87 -3.98 1.07
CA TYR A 44 -19.91 -3.31 0.32
C TYR A 44 -19.45 -2.97 -1.11
N ALA A 45 -18.24 -2.45 -1.27
CA ALA A 45 -17.67 -2.13 -2.58
C ALA A 45 -17.52 -3.36 -3.49
N THR A 46 -17.33 -4.57 -2.95
CA THR A 46 -17.28 -5.82 -3.75
C THR A 46 -18.62 -6.19 -4.40
N THR A 47 -19.74 -5.69 -3.88
CA THR A 47 -21.08 -5.93 -4.45
C THR A 47 -21.40 -5.06 -5.66
N ILE A 48 -20.59 -4.03 -5.90
CA ILE A 48 -20.76 -3.08 -7.00
C ILE A 48 -20.21 -3.68 -8.30
N MET A 49 -20.69 -3.20 -9.45
CA MET A 49 -20.16 -3.56 -10.77
C MET A 49 -18.62 -3.47 -10.82
N PRO A 50 -17.92 -4.42 -11.48
CA PRO A 50 -16.45 -4.59 -11.43
C PRO A 50 -15.64 -3.34 -11.75
N PHE A 51 -16.16 -2.43 -12.57
CA PHE A 51 -15.52 -1.16 -12.89
C PHE A 51 -15.37 -0.26 -11.65
N PHE A 52 -16.49 0.06 -10.98
CA PHE A 52 -16.47 0.91 -9.79
C PHE A 52 -15.86 0.20 -8.59
N MET A 53 -16.10 -1.11 -8.45
CA MET A 53 -15.43 -1.95 -7.46
C MET A 53 -13.91 -1.81 -7.57
N GLY A 54 -13.37 -1.95 -8.79
CA GLY A 54 -11.93 -1.85 -9.04
C GLY A 54 -11.34 -0.50 -8.63
N ILE A 55 -12.04 0.60 -8.93
CA ILE A 55 -11.62 1.96 -8.55
C ILE A 55 -11.60 2.10 -7.02
N ILE A 56 -12.72 1.77 -6.36
CA ILE A 56 -12.89 1.99 -4.93
C ILE A 56 -11.89 1.14 -4.14
N ILE A 57 -11.81 -0.16 -4.42
CA ILE A 57 -10.94 -1.07 -3.68
C ILE A 57 -9.46 -0.71 -3.89
N SER A 58 -9.06 -0.43 -5.13
CA SER A 58 -7.69 -0.02 -5.45
C SER A 58 -7.27 1.23 -4.68
N VAL A 59 -8.14 2.26 -4.65
CA VAL A 59 -7.88 3.52 -3.94
C VAL A 59 -7.84 3.29 -2.43
N VAL A 60 -8.85 2.63 -1.86
CA VAL A 60 -8.98 2.43 -0.41
C VAL A 60 -7.83 1.58 0.11
N VAL A 61 -7.59 0.41 -0.48
CA VAL A 61 -6.55 -0.50 0.01
C VAL A 61 -5.15 0.07 -0.26
N GLY A 62 -4.95 0.76 -1.39
CA GLY A 62 -3.70 1.49 -1.65
C GLY A 62 -3.44 2.57 -0.59
N ILE A 63 -4.45 3.35 -0.23
CA ILE A 63 -4.35 4.34 0.85
C ILE A 63 -4.00 3.66 2.18
N VAL A 64 -4.70 2.59 2.53
CA VAL A 64 -4.45 1.85 3.77
C VAL A 64 -3.01 1.32 3.82
N LEU A 65 -2.45 0.87 2.69
CA LEU A 65 -1.07 0.38 2.60
C LEU A 65 -0.03 1.45 2.91
N THR A 66 -0.28 2.71 2.55
CA THR A 66 0.63 3.82 2.87
C THR A 66 0.49 4.34 4.29
N LEU A 67 -0.68 4.15 4.90
CA LEU A 67 -0.94 4.52 6.29
C LEU A 67 -0.24 3.53 7.24
N PRO A 68 0.00 3.92 8.51
CA PRO A 68 0.49 3.02 9.56
C PRO A 68 -0.58 2.00 10.00
N ILE A 69 -1.35 1.46 9.05
CA ILE A 69 -2.39 0.47 9.22
C ILE A 69 -1.99 -0.71 8.34
N SER A 70 -2.01 -1.93 8.87
CA SER A 70 -1.62 -3.12 8.09
C SER A 70 -2.72 -3.45 7.06
N SER A 71 -2.53 -3.03 5.81
CA SER A 71 -3.38 -3.38 4.67
C SER A 71 -3.46 -4.90 4.45
N ALA A 72 -2.36 -5.60 4.69
CA ALA A 72 -2.28 -7.05 4.62
C ALA A 72 -3.16 -7.72 5.69
N ALA A 73 -3.14 -7.20 6.92
CA ALA A 73 -4.04 -7.67 7.98
C ALA A 73 -5.50 -7.33 7.66
N LEU A 74 -5.78 -6.16 7.09
CA LEU A 74 -7.12 -5.78 6.66
C LEU A 74 -7.65 -6.75 5.60
N CYS A 75 -6.87 -7.04 4.56
CA CYS A 75 -7.25 -7.98 3.49
C CYS A 75 -7.45 -9.41 4.01
N ALA A 76 -6.62 -9.83 4.98
CA ALA A 76 -6.77 -11.12 5.64
C ALA A 76 -8.03 -11.20 6.52
N MET A 77 -8.34 -10.13 7.25
CA MET A 77 -9.50 -10.06 8.15
C MET A 77 -10.83 -10.08 7.37
N ILE A 78 -10.92 -9.36 6.26
CA ILE A 78 -12.12 -9.34 5.41
C ILE A 78 -12.24 -10.56 4.50
N GLY A 79 -11.15 -11.32 4.34
CA GLY A 79 -11.13 -12.47 3.43
C GLY A 79 -11.33 -12.07 1.97
N ILE A 80 -10.67 -10.99 1.52
CA ILE A 80 -10.77 -10.55 0.12
C ILE A 80 -10.27 -11.68 -0.80
N THR A 81 -11.04 -11.96 -1.84
CA THR A 81 -10.73 -13.01 -2.83
C THR A 81 -11.11 -12.57 -4.25
N GLY A 82 -10.57 -13.28 -5.24
CA GLY A 82 -10.91 -13.10 -6.65
C GLY A 82 -10.55 -11.70 -7.17
N LEU A 83 -11.44 -11.13 -7.98
CA LEU A 83 -11.25 -9.84 -8.66
C LEU A 83 -11.05 -8.67 -7.69
N ALA A 84 -11.71 -8.70 -6.52
CA ALA A 84 -11.52 -7.69 -5.48
C ALA A 84 -10.08 -7.69 -4.96
N GLY A 85 -9.48 -8.87 -4.82
CA GLY A 85 -8.08 -9.00 -4.43
C GLY A 85 -7.12 -8.56 -5.52
N GLY A 86 -7.41 -8.84 -6.79
CA GLY A 86 -6.61 -8.30 -7.91
C GLY A 86 -6.66 -6.76 -8.00
N ALA A 87 -7.81 -6.14 -7.69
CA ALA A 87 -7.92 -4.70 -7.58
C ALA A 87 -7.09 -4.13 -6.42
N ALA A 88 -7.16 -4.76 -5.26
CA ALA A 88 -6.38 -4.40 -4.08
C ALA A 88 -4.87 -4.52 -4.35
N THR A 89 -4.41 -5.63 -4.94
CA THR A 89 -2.99 -5.85 -5.28
C THR A 89 -2.47 -4.73 -6.17
N VAL A 90 -3.20 -4.43 -7.24
CA VAL A 90 -2.77 -3.42 -8.22
C VAL A 90 -2.80 -2.00 -7.64
N GLY A 91 -3.77 -1.68 -6.77
CA GLY A 91 -3.79 -0.40 -6.05
C GLY A 91 -2.63 -0.24 -5.07
N CYS A 92 -2.31 -1.30 -4.33
CA CYS A 92 -1.14 -1.40 -3.48
C CYS A 92 0.16 -1.22 -4.28
N CYS A 93 0.31 -1.94 -5.40
CA CYS A 93 1.44 -1.79 -6.31
C CYS A 93 1.56 -0.36 -6.86
N ALA A 94 0.43 0.28 -7.17
CA ALA A 94 0.42 1.63 -7.71
C ALA A 94 0.93 2.68 -6.71
N GLN A 95 0.66 2.49 -5.42
CA GLN A 95 1.24 3.35 -4.38
C GLN A 95 2.75 3.16 -4.26
N MET A 96 3.20 1.91 -4.16
CA MET A 96 4.61 1.60 -3.99
C MET A 96 5.47 2.04 -5.17
N ILE A 97 5.09 1.61 -6.39
CA ILE A 97 5.80 1.95 -7.61
C ILE A 97 5.58 3.41 -7.97
N GLY A 98 4.38 3.95 -7.71
CA GLY A 98 4.12 5.36 -7.90
C GLY A 98 5.08 6.23 -7.08
N PHE A 99 5.20 5.98 -5.78
CA PHE A 99 6.14 6.69 -4.91
C PHE A 99 7.62 6.45 -5.27
N ALA A 100 7.97 5.23 -5.66
CA ALA A 100 9.33 4.90 -6.11
C ALA A 100 9.76 5.73 -7.33
N VAL A 101 8.88 5.88 -8.31
CA VAL A 101 9.23 6.53 -9.58
C VAL A 101 9.15 8.05 -9.47
N ILE A 102 8.13 8.60 -8.80
CA ILE A 102 8.00 10.07 -8.62
C ILE A 102 9.11 10.66 -7.74
N SER A 103 9.64 9.87 -6.79
CA SER A 103 10.71 10.30 -5.89
C SER A 103 12.11 9.96 -6.41
N PHE A 104 12.23 9.34 -7.59
CA PHE A 104 13.51 8.93 -8.19
C PHE A 104 14.51 10.10 -8.32
N ARG A 105 14.01 11.31 -8.62
CA ARG A 105 14.86 12.52 -8.73
C ARG A 105 15.56 12.87 -7.41
N GLU A 106 14.99 12.49 -6.28
CA GLU A 106 15.44 12.88 -4.93
C GLU A 106 16.17 11.71 -4.24
N ASN A 107 15.62 10.49 -4.35
CA ASN A 107 16.11 9.32 -3.62
C ASN A 107 16.91 8.33 -4.48
N LYS A 108 16.98 8.57 -5.80
CA LYS A 108 17.68 7.74 -6.79
C LYS A 108 17.28 6.25 -6.66
N TRP A 109 18.22 5.35 -6.95
CA TRP A 109 18.01 3.90 -6.87
C TRP A 109 17.73 3.40 -5.45
N GLY A 110 18.26 4.06 -4.41
CA GLY A 110 17.98 3.72 -3.01
C GLY A 110 16.49 3.85 -2.68
N GLY A 111 15.86 4.96 -3.11
CA GLY A 111 14.43 5.16 -2.93
C GLY A 111 13.57 4.17 -3.70
N VAL A 112 13.97 3.83 -4.94
CA VAL A 112 13.20 2.88 -5.76
C VAL A 112 13.16 1.51 -5.11
N VAL A 113 14.29 1.02 -4.60
CA VAL A 113 14.34 -0.27 -3.91
C VAL A 113 13.59 -0.17 -2.58
N ALA A 114 13.82 0.87 -1.79
CA ALA A 114 13.21 1.02 -0.47
C ALA A 114 11.68 1.16 -0.52
N GLN A 115 11.13 1.88 -1.51
CA GLN A 115 9.70 2.12 -1.62
C GLN A 115 8.99 1.11 -2.53
N GLY A 116 9.64 0.74 -3.64
CA GLY A 116 9.09 -0.15 -4.63
C GLY A 116 9.13 -1.62 -4.18
N LEU A 117 10.22 -2.07 -3.56
CA LEU A 117 10.34 -3.43 -3.02
C LEU A 117 10.12 -3.50 -1.51
N GLY A 118 10.37 -2.40 -0.78
CA GLY A 118 10.15 -2.32 0.66
C GLY A 118 8.72 -1.90 1.01
N THR A 119 8.50 -0.62 1.31
CA THR A 119 7.18 -0.09 1.69
C THR A 119 7.03 1.39 1.33
N SER A 120 5.85 1.80 0.88
CA SER A 120 5.53 3.21 0.70
C SER A 120 5.22 3.93 2.02
N MET A 121 5.11 3.21 3.14
CA MET A 121 4.98 3.80 4.48
C MET A 121 6.17 4.71 4.82
N LEU A 122 7.33 4.52 4.16
CA LEU A 122 8.48 5.43 4.25
C LEU A 122 8.14 6.88 3.89
N GLN A 123 7.16 7.10 3.02
CA GLN A 123 6.72 8.45 2.62
C GLN A 123 5.70 9.05 3.59
N MET A 124 5.24 8.33 4.62
CA MET A 124 4.21 8.85 5.52
C MET A 124 4.66 10.14 6.22
N GLY A 125 5.93 10.24 6.62
CA GLY A 125 6.48 11.47 7.19
C GLY A 125 6.40 12.67 6.24
N ASN A 126 6.51 12.44 4.93
CA ASN A 126 6.38 13.46 3.90
C ASN A 126 4.90 13.76 3.58
N ILE A 127 4.04 12.74 3.59
CA ILE A 127 2.59 12.88 3.38
C ILE A 127 1.96 13.74 4.50
N VAL A 128 2.39 13.56 5.75
CA VAL A 128 1.91 14.38 6.88
C VAL A 128 2.27 15.86 6.69
N LYS A 129 3.47 16.15 6.16
CA LYS A 129 3.89 17.53 5.86
C LYS A 129 3.17 18.10 4.64
N LYS A 130 2.93 17.26 3.63
CA LYS A 130 2.35 17.69 2.35
C LYS A 130 1.47 16.59 1.74
N PRO A 131 0.18 16.51 2.12
CA PRO A 131 -0.69 15.38 1.72
C PRO A 131 -0.94 15.31 0.21
N ILE A 132 -0.74 16.42 -0.49
CA ILE A 132 -0.84 16.52 -1.95
C ILE A 132 0.07 15.53 -2.69
N ILE A 133 1.23 15.13 -2.13
CA ILE A 133 2.15 14.18 -2.80
C ILE A 133 1.51 12.79 -3.01
N TRP A 134 0.52 12.45 -2.18
CA TRP A 134 -0.17 11.17 -2.21
C TRP A 134 -1.22 11.05 -3.31
N LEU A 135 -1.63 12.18 -3.90
CA LEU A 135 -2.68 12.21 -4.91
C LEU A 135 -2.24 11.53 -6.20
N ALA A 136 -1.03 11.81 -6.69
CA ALA A 136 -0.51 11.23 -7.94
C ALA A 136 -0.53 9.68 -7.95
N PRO A 137 0.02 8.98 -6.95
CA PRO A 137 -0.03 7.52 -6.91
C PRO A 137 -1.44 6.98 -6.66
N THR A 138 -2.27 7.67 -5.89
CA THR A 138 -3.67 7.29 -5.65
C THR A 138 -4.51 7.37 -6.94
N LEU A 139 -4.32 8.42 -7.74
CA LEU A 139 -4.96 8.57 -9.05
C LEU A 139 -4.48 7.51 -10.04
N ALA A 140 -3.19 7.14 -10.00
CA ALA A 140 -2.70 6.02 -10.78
C ALA A 140 -3.44 4.73 -10.38
N GLY A 141 -3.55 4.43 -9.09
CA GLY A 141 -4.32 3.29 -8.58
C GLY A 141 -5.79 3.29 -9.02
N ALA A 142 -6.45 4.46 -9.00
CA ALA A 142 -7.83 4.61 -9.45
C ALA A 142 -8.02 4.25 -10.93
N VAL A 143 -7.02 4.50 -11.77
CA VAL A 143 -7.06 4.14 -13.20
C VAL A 143 -6.73 2.67 -13.42
N VAL A 144 -5.73 2.12 -12.71
CA VAL A 144 -5.30 0.74 -12.94
C VAL A 144 -6.28 -0.28 -12.31
N GLY A 145 -6.99 0.09 -11.24
CA GLY A 145 -8.02 -0.73 -10.59
C GLY A 145 -9.07 -1.32 -11.54
N PRO A 146 -9.83 -0.52 -12.30
CA PRO A 146 -10.84 -1.02 -13.25
C PRO A 146 -10.22 -1.80 -14.42
N ILE A 147 -8.99 -1.50 -14.81
CA ILE A 147 -8.28 -2.26 -15.86
C ILE A 147 -7.95 -3.67 -15.36
N SER A 148 -7.56 -3.79 -14.08
CA SER A 148 -7.32 -5.06 -13.39
C SER A 148 -8.57 -5.92 -13.34
N THR A 149 -9.71 -5.34 -12.95
CA THR A 149 -10.97 -6.10 -12.75
C THR A 149 -11.73 -6.38 -14.04
N CYS A 150 -11.79 -5.44 -14.98
CA CYS A 150 -12.62 -5.58 -16.18
C CYS A 150 -11.90 -6.22 -17.37
N ILE A 151 -10.61 -5.91 -17.59
CA ILE A 151 -9.87 -6.34 -18.79
C ILE A 151 -9.05 -7.58 -18.49
N PHE A 152 -8.11 -7.49 -17.54
CA PHE A 152 -7.19 -8.59 -17.24
C PHE A 152 -7.78 -9.63 -16.28
N LYS A 153 -8.85 -9.26 -15.56
CA LYS A 153 -9.52 -10.09 -14.55
C LYS A 153 -8.51 -10.72 -13.59
N LEU A 154 -7.61 -9.90 -13.06
CA LEU A 154 -6.60 -10.39 -12.12
C LEU A 154 -7.28 -10.82 -10.82
N GLU A 155 -6.82 -11.95 -10.28
CA GLU A 155 -7.32 -12.51 -9.04
C GLU A 155 -6.18 -12.63 -8.03
N CYS A 156 -6.50 -12.34 -6.77
CA CYS A 156 -5.57 -12.49 -5.65
C CYS A 156 -6.37 -12.75 -4.36
N THR A 157 -5.79 -13.45 -3.40
CA THR A 157 -6.49 -13.87 -2.19
C THR A 157 -5.74 -13.52 -0.91
N GLY A 158 -6.51 -13.08 0.11
CA GLY A 158 -6.03 -12.91 1.47
C GLY A 158 -4.90 -11.88 1.62
N VAL A 159 -3.81 -12.30 2.26
CA VAL A 159 -2.71 -11.41 2.71
C VAL A 159 -1.96 -10.78 1.52
N SER A 160 -1.77 -11.54 0.44
CA SER A 160 -0.97 -11.09 -0.71
C SER A 160 -1.61 -9.90 -1.44
N ALA A 161 -2.93 -9.82 -1.43
CA ALA A 161 -3.68 -8.71 -2.00
C ALA A 161 -3.35 -7.35 -1.33
N GLY A 162 -3.04 -7.37 -0.04
CA GLY A 162 -2.74 -6.18 0.74
C GLY A 162 -1.26 -5.81 0.79
N MET A 163 -0.36 -6.56 0.15
CA MET A 163 1.10 -6.36 0.23
C MET A 163 1.69 -5.61 -0.96
N GLY A 164 0.98 -5.52 -2.09
CA GLY A 164 1.48 -4.83 -3.29
C GLY A 164 2.81 -5.41 -3.77
N THR A 165 3.77 -4.54 -4.11
CA THR A 165 5.11 -4.96 -4.55
C THR A 165 6.09 -5.22 -3.41
N CYS A 166 5.67 -5.15 -2.14
CA CYS A 166 6.51 -5.49 -0.98
C CYS A 166 7.06 -6.91 -1.16
N GLY A 167 8.37 -7.05 -1.33
CA GLY A 167 9.01 -8.35 -1.59
C GLY A 167 8.42 -9.13 -2.77
N MET A 168 7.76 -8.45 -3.71
CA MET A 168 6.96 -9.05 -4.80
C MET A 168 5.81 -9.96 -4.34
N VAL A 169 5.34 -9.84 -3.10
CA VAL A 169 4.32 -10.72 -2.51
C VAL A 169 2.98 -10.61 -3.24
N GLY A 170 2.55 -9.43 -3.67
CA GLY A 170 1.34 -9.23 -4.46
C GLY A 170 1.42 -9.90 -5.84
N PRO A 171 2.43 -9.59 -6.68
CA PRO A 171 2.70 -10.31 -7.93
C PRO A 171 2.75 -11.84 -7.77
N ILE A 172 3.46 -12.34 -6.76
CA ILE A 172 3.54 -13.79 -6.47
C ILE A 172 2.16 -14.33 -6.08
N GLY A 173 1.37 -13.58 -5.31
CA GLY A 173 -0.01 -13.96 -4.96
C GLY A 173 -0.91 -14.08 -6.19
N VAL A 174 -0.81 -13.17 -7.15
CA VAL A 174 -1.55 -13.25 -8.41
C VAL A 174 -1.14 -14.49 -9.22
N PHE A 175 0.15 -14.81 -9.25
CA PHE A 175 0.61 -16.05 -9.91
C PHE A 175 0.21 -17.32 -9.16
N ALA A 176 0.08 -17.28 -7.84
CA ALA A 176 -0.39 -18.42 -7.06
C ALA A 176 -1.86 -18.74 -7.36
N ASP A 177 -2.70 -17.72 -7.49
CA ASP A 177 -4.15 -17.91 -7.71
C ASP A 177 -4.52 -18.14 -9.18
N MET A 178 -3.86 -17.45 -10.11
CA MET A 178 -4.14 -17.56 -11.55
C MET A 178 -3.21 -18.51 -12.31
N GLY A 179 -2.14 -18.97 -11.68
CA GLY A 179 -1.05 -19.69 -12.35
C GLY A 179 -0.18 -18.79 -13.24
N PHE A 180 0.87 -19.39 -13.81
CA PHE A 180 1.77 -18.76 -14.78
C PHE A 180 1.18 -18.81 -16.18
N ASN A 181 0.26 -17.89 -16.47
CA ASN A 181 -0.37 -17.71 -17.76
C ASN A 181 0.15 -16.44 -18.44
N LEU A 182 0.10 -16.38 -19.77
CA LEU A 182 0.53 -15.19 -20.51
C LEU A 182 -0.25 -13.93 -20.06
N THR A 183 -1.53 -14.10 -19.74
CA THR A 183 -2.40 -13.03 -19.21
C THR A 183 -2.00 -12.56 -17.82
N SER A 184 -1.63 -13.47 -16.90
CA SER A 184 -1.19 -13.09 -15.55
C SER A 184 0.19 -12.44 -15.59
N ILE A 185 1.11 -12.94 -16.43
CA ILE A 185 2.45 -12.35 -16.59
C ILE A 185 2.35 -10.94 -17.17
N LEU A 186 1.61 -10.78 -18.26
CA LEU A 186 1.40 -9.47 -18.89
C LEU A 186 0.61 -8.54 -17.96
N GLY A 187 -0.43 -9.04 -17.31
CA GLY A 187 -1.25 -8.26 -16.38
C GLY A 187 -0.46 -7.76 -15.19
N VAL A 188 0.33 -8.62 -14.54
CA VAL A 188 1.21 -8.22 -13.43
C VAL A 188 2.27 -7.23 -13.88
N LEU A 189 2.97 -7.50 -14.98
CA LEU A 189 4.04 -6.60 -15.46
C LEU A 189 3.47 -5.23 -15.86
N LEU A 190 2.35 -5.22 -16.57
CA LEU A 190 1.75 -4.00 -17.07
C LEU A 190 1.03 -3.23 -15.95
N LEU A 191 0.19 -3.89 -15.14
CA LEU A 191 -0.66 -3.24 -14.14
C LEU A 191 0.04 -3.03 -12.80
N CYS A 192 0.95 -3.90 -12.37
CA CYS A 192 1.67 -3.67 -11.11
C CYS A 192 2.84 -2.71 -11.30
N ILE A 193 3.54 -2.74 -12.45
CA ILE A 193 4.80 -2.00 -12.64
C ILE A 193 4.68 -0.87 -13.67
N VAL A 194 4.44 -1.19 -14.94
CA VAL A 194 4.61 -0.22 -16.04
C VAL A 194 3.56 0.90 -15.98
N LEU A 195 2.28 0.54 -15.89
CA LEU A 195 1.18 1.50 -15.95
C LEU A 195 1.19 2.43 -14.73
N PRO A 196 1.36 1.95 -13.48
CA PRO A 196 1.47 2.85 -12.35
C PRO A 196 2.71 3.74 -12.40
N ALA A 197 3.85 3.25 -12.89
CA ALA A 197 5.05 4.07 -13.06
C ALA A 197 4.81 5.24 -14.03
N VAL A 198 4.22 4.97 -15.19
CA VAL A 198 3.97 5.98 -16.22
C VAL A 198 2.88 6.96 -15.76
N LEU A 199 1.77 6.46 -15.20
CA LEU A 199 0.66 7.30 -14.75
C LEU A 199 1.05 8.20 -13.58
N SER A 200 1.74 7.65 -12.58
CA SER A 200 2.20 8.43 -11.42
C SER A 200 3.18 9.53 -11.82
N LEU A 201 4.11 9.26 -12.76
CA LEU A 201 5.00 10.28 -13.33
C LEU A 201 4.22 11.37 -14.05
N ALA A 202 3.27 11.00 -14.91
CA ALA A 202 2.45 11.96 -15.63
C ALA A 202 1.66 12.86 -14.68
N PHE A 203 0.99 12.28 -13.68
CA PHE A 203 0.24 13.03 -12.67
C PHE A 203 1.16 13.93 -11.83
N ASN A 204 2.30 13.41 -11.38
CA ASN A 204 3.26 14.19 -10.60
C ASN A 204 3.85 15.36 -11.40
N GLU A 205 4.15 15.19 -12.68
CA GLU A 205 4.67 16.28 -13.52
C GLU A 205 3.60 17.36 -13.76
N ILE A 206 2.32 16.98 -13.91
CA ILE A 206 1.19 17.94 -13.94
C ILE A 206 1.11 18.69 -12.61
N MET A 207 1.17 17.99 -11.48
CA MET A 207 1.12 18.60 -10.15
C MET A 207 2.33 19.52 -9.87
N ARG A 208 3.51 19.19 -10.40
CA ARG A 208 4.69 20.06 -10.36
C ARG A 208 4.50 21.32 -11.21
N LYS A 209 3.93 21.21 -12.41
CA LYS A 209 3.61 22.38 -13.26
C LYS A 209 2.58 23.31 -12.61
N LEU A 210 1.64 22.77 -11.84
CA LEU A 210 0.68 23.52 -11.04
C LEU A 210 1.30 24.15 -9.78
N GLY A 211 2.59 23.87 -9.48
CA GLY A 211 3.28 24.35 -8.29
C GLY A 211 2.87 23.64 -7.00
N TRP A 212 2.04 22.60 -7.08
CA TRP A 212 1.52 21.86 -5.93
C TRP A 212 2.59 20.98 -5.30
N VAL A 213 3.53 20.45 -6.08
CA VAL A 213 4.67 19.62 -5.61
C VAL A 213 5.97 20.29 -6.02
N LYS A 214 6.94 20.36 -5.09
CA LYS A 214 8.28 20.92 -5.32
C LYS A 214 9.32 19.82 -5.15
N THR A 215 10.50 20.06 -5.73
CA THR A 215 11.65 19.17 -5.57
C THR A 215 12.13 19.24 -4.11
N GLY A 216 12.25 18.08 -3.46
CA GLY A 216 12.63 17.91 -2.06
C GLY A 216 11.46 17.55 -1.14
N ASP A 217 10.21 17.66 -1.60
CA ASP A 217 9.03 17.29 -0.81
C ASP A 217 8.92 15.76 -0.55
N MET A 218 9.65 14.94 -1.32
CA MET A 218 9.60 13.48 -1.27
C MET A 218 10.95 12.85 -0.91
N GLN A 219 11.91 13.65 -0.45
CA GLN A 219 13.22 13.18 -0.04
C GLN A 219 13.10 12.28 1.19
N LEU A 220 13.81 11.16 1.14
CA LEU A 220 13.94 10.19 2.22
C LEU A 220 15.38 10.23 2.74
N ASP A 221 15.55 10.24 4.06
CA ASP A 221 16.84 9.96 4.69
C ASP A 221 17.00 8.43 4.74
N LEU A 222 17.68 7.88 3.72
CA LEU A 222 17.96 6.46 3.54
C LEU A 222 19.37 6.09 3.97
#